data_AF-A0A0P0XTE3-F1
#
_entry.id   AF-A0A0P0XTE3-F1
#
_cell.length_a   1.000
_cell.length_b   1.000
_cell.length_c   1.000
_cell.angle_alpha   90.00
_cell.angle_beta   90.00
_cell.angle_gamma   90.00
#
_symmetry.space_group_name_H-M   'P 1'
#
loop_
_entity.id
_entity.type
_entity.pdbx_description
1 polymer ?
#
loop_
_entity_poly.entity_id
_entity_poly.type
_entity_poly.pdbx_seq_one_letter_code
_entity_poly.pdbx_strand_id
1 'polypeptide(L)'
;PYNSLLNLSLKPLCISTAKPATASSSRNNGASSSHDRRLLRLRRRTTVVGFSGDSQGGHPAAPPCVAPPAAVAFLRASCASTLYRLTCYDALIPSGCAFQTSTVKLARAAADVNAASLKNLTARAKELVAHGVPGEAPAIAAEIRDCASASSSASGHAKETAAELARLDAMGDAAKGSQARWAVSNAKTWLSAAMTNEANCADALSSTGAAVSPAARELIAGVVMAKQYTSIALSFVNTIPVS
;
A
#
# COMPACT_ATOMS: atom_id res chain seq x y z
N PRO A 1 8.01 -19.65 -20.47
CA PRO A 1 7.02 -18.82 -21.17
C PRO A 1 6.62 -17.61 -20.30
N TYR A 2 7.49 -16.60 -20.22
CA TYR A 2 7.26 -15.36 -19.51
C TYR A 2 7.70 -14.24 -20.44
N ASN A 3 6.76 -13.51 -21.04
CA ASN A 3 7.08 -12.24 -21.67
C ASN A 3 5.84 -11.35 -21.77
N SER A 4 6.10 -10.06 -21.55
CA SER A 4 5.28 -8.91 -21.94
C SER A 4 4.02 -8.65 -21.12
N LEU A 5 4.15 -7.88 -20.04
CA LEU A 5 3.37 -6.66 -19.80
C LEU A 5 4.16 -5.74 -18.83
N LEU A 6 5.05 -4.94 -19.41
CA LEU A 6 5.75 -3.82 -18.77
C LEU A 6 4.92 -2.54 -18.90
N ASN A 7 4.97 -1.72 -17.85
CA ASN A 7 4.59 -0.30 -17.80
C ASN A 7 3.11 0.07 -17.88
N LEU A 8 2.43 0.05 -16.73
CA LEU A 8 1.45 1.10 -16.40
C LEU A 8 1.93 1.85 -15.15
N SER A 9 2.40 3.08 -15.38
CA SER A 9 2.67 4.06 -14.33
C SER A 9 1.34 4.43 -13.66
N LEU A 10 1.05 3.83 -12.50
CA LEU A 10 -0.04 4.28 -11.64
C LEU A 10 0.42 5.53 -10.90
N LYS A 11 0.06 6.71 -11.43
CA LYS A 11 -0.01 7.93 -10.63
C LYS A 11 -1.04 7.75 -9.51
N PRO A 12 -0.83 8.33 -8.31
CA PRO A 12 -1.78 8.20 -7.21
C PRO A 12 -3.15 8.77 -7.61
N LEU A 13 -4.17 7.91 -7.65
CA LEU A 13 -5.57 8.29 -7.82
C LEU A 13 -6.04 8.98 -6.53
N CYS A 14 -6.24 10.30 -6.59
CA CYS A 14 -7.05 11.02 -5.61
C CYS A 14 -8.54 10.74 -5.91
N ILE A 15 -9.18 9.89 -5.11
CA ILE A 15 -10.62 9.64 -5.21
C ILE A 15 -11.37 10.76 -4.48
N SER A 16 -12.18 11.50 -5.22
CA SER A 16 -13.13 12.50 -4.71
C SER A 16 -14.52 11.86 -4.64
N THR A 17 -15.05 11.64 -3.43
CA THR A 17 -16.44 11.20 -3.23
C THR A 17 -17.32 12.40 -2.85
N ALA A 18 -18.42 12.59 -3.58
CA ALA A 18 -19.45 13.58 -3.30
C ALA A 18 -20.61 12.91 -2.55
N LYS A 19 -21.08 13.53 -1.46
CA LYS A 19 -22.20 13.08 -0.61
C LYS A 19 -23.52 13.65 -1.15
N PRO A 20 -24.64 12.88 -1.19
CA PRO A 20 -25.94 13.40 -1.60
C PRO A 20 -26.62 14.15 -0.44
N ALA A 21 -27.17 15.33 -0.73
CA ALA A 21 -28.01 16.10 0.19
C ALA A 21 -29.49 15.65 0.05
N THR A 22 -30.13 15.38 1.17
CA THR A 22 -31.57 15.15 1.32
C THR A 22 -32.31 16.48 1.39
N ALA A 23 -33.33 16.68 0.55
CA ALA A 23 -34.35 17.70 0.79
C ALA A 23 -35.70 17.32 0.14
N SER A 24 -36.74 17.70 0.86
CA SER A 24 -38.13 17.30 0.84
C SER A 24 -38.95 17.57 -0.44
N SER A 25 -39.90 16.65 -0.67
CA SER A 25 -41.19 16.72 -1.37
C SER A 25 -41.72 18.10 -1.81
N SER A 26 -42.08 18.22 -3.10
CA SER A 26 -43.40 18.70 -3.51
C SER A 26 -43.73 18.28 -4.95
N ARG A 27 -44.97 17.81 -5.16
CA ARG A 27 -45.54 17.34 -6.43
C ARG A 27 -45.92 18.53 -7.31
N ASN A 28 -45.79 18.39 -8.63
CA ASN A 28 -46.80 18.84 -9.60
C ASN A 28 -46.51 18.25 -11.00
N ASN A 29 -47.57 17.74 -11.61
CA ASN A 29 -47.64 17.16 -12.95
C ASN A 29 -47.65 18.27 -14.02
N GLY A 30 -47.11 18.01 -15.20
CA GLY A 30 -47.26 18.88 -16.37
C GLY A 30 -46.39 18.46 -17.53
N ALA A 31 -47.00 18.31 -18.70
CA ALA A 31 -46.51 17.56 -19.85
C ALA A 31 -45.58 18.34 -20.79
N SER A 32 -44.95 17.56 -21.68
CA SER A 32 -44.71 17.84 -23.10
C SER A 32 -43.36 18.43 -23.56
N SER A 33 -42.79 17.68 -24.51
CA SER A 33 -42.07 18.12 -25.72
C SER A 33 -40.58 18.52 -25.66
N SER A 34 -39.78 17.65 -26.29
CA SER A 34 -38.72 17.87 -27.28
C SER A 34 -37.78 19.10 -27.22
N HIS A 35 -36.50 18.75 -27.19
CA HIS A 35 -35.34 19.38 -27.84
C HIS A 35 -35.05 20.86 -27.52
N ASP A 36 -34.03 21.10 -26.70
CA ASP A 36 -32.98 22.03 -27.12
C ASP A 36 -31.62 21.79 -26.46
N ARG A 37 -30.55 21.93 -27.25
CA ARG A 37 -29.15 21.81 -26.85
C ARG A 37 -28.72 23.09 -26.14
N ARG A 38 -28.36 23.02 -24.85
CA ARG A 38 -27.46 24.02 -24.24
C ARG A 38 -26.37 23.36 -23.41
N LEU A 39 -25.15 23.50 -23.91
CA LEU A 39 -23.90 23.22 -23.20
C LEU A 39 -23.76 24.20 -22.01
N LEU A 40 -23.99 23.73 -20.78
CA LEU A 40 -23.51 24.43 -19.59
C LEU A 40 -22.14 23.88 -19.18
N ARG A 41 -21.12 24.74 -19.29
CA ARG A 41 -19.82 24.53 -18.66
C ARG A 41 -20.00 24.58 -17.13
N LEU A 42 -20.04 23.43 -16.45
CA LEU A 42 -19.89 23.41 -14.98
C LEU A 42 -18.42 23.60 -14.61
N ARG A 43 -18.08 24.79 -14.11
CA ARG A 43 -16.87 25.01 -13.29
C ARG A 43 -17.03 24.22 -11.99
N ARG A 44 -16.25 23.14 -11.79
CA ARG A 44 -16.11 22.51 -10.47
C ARG A 44 -15.32 23.45 -9.56
N ARG A 45 -16.00 24.06 -8.58
CA ARG A 45 -15.37 24.61 -7.38
C ARG A 45 -15.01 23.44 -6.47
N THR A 46 -13.73 23.23 -6.21
CA THR A 46 -13.26 22.29 -5.20
C THR A 46 -13.31 22.97 -3.85
N THR A 47 -14.30 22.63 -3.03
CA THR A 47 -14.31 23.00 -1.61
C THR A 47 -13.68 21.86 -0.83
N VAL A 48 -12.55 22.10 -0.18
CA VAL A 48 -11.94 21.15 0.76
C VAL A 48 -12.75 21.22 2.06
N VAL A 49 -13.43 20.15 2.42
CA VAL A 49 -14.07 19.99 3.73
C VAL A 49 -13.08 19.27 4.65
N GLY A 50 -12.62 19.96 5.70
CA GLY A 50 -11.83 19.35 6.75
C GLY A 50 -12.70 18.42 7.60
N PHE A 51 -12.31 17.14 7.69
CA PHE A 51 -12.88 16.22 8.66
C PHE A 51 -12.08 16.36 9.97
N SER A 52 -12.74 16.91 11.00
CA SER A 52 -12.32 16.73 12.38
C SER A 52 -12.73 15.33 12.83
N GLY A 53 -11.78 14.39 12.77
CA GLY A 53 -11.89 13.06 13.36
C GLY A 53 -10.96 12.97 14.56
N ASP A 54 -11.56 12.85 15.75
CA ASP A 54 -10.88 12.84 17.04
C ASP A 54 -10.16 11.51 17.30
N SER A 55 -8.91 11.63 17.75
CA SER A 55 -8.18 10.75 18.67
C SER A 55 -8.05 9.24 18.40
N GLN A 56 -6.91 8.85 17.80
CA GLN A 56 -5.96 7.88 18.36
C GLN A 56 -4.59 7.94 17.63
N GLY A 57 -3.63 8.65 18.22
CA GLY A 57 -2.18 8.36 18.12
C GLY A 57 -1.46 8.45 16.77
N GLY A 58 -1.98 9.19 15.78
CA GLY A 58 -1.23 9.46 14.55
C GLY A 58 -0.02 10.37 14.84
N HIS A 59 1.20 9.82 14.75
CA HIS A 59 2.41 10.66 14.71
C HIS A 59 2.23 11.73 13.63
N PRO A 60 2.49 13.01 13.93
CA PRO A 60 2.44 14.06 12.92
C PRO A 60 3.35 13.65 11.77
N ALA A 61 2.81 13.65 10.54
CA ALA A 61 3.62 13.43 9.35
C ALA A 61 4.81 14.41 9.42
N ALA A 62 6.03 13.87 9.46
CA ALA A 62 7.23 14.70 9.55
C ALA A 62 7.19 15.75 8.42
N PRO A 63 7.57 17.01 8.70
CA PRO A 63 7.56 18.05 7.69
C PRO A 63 8.31 17.58 6.44
N PRO A 64 7.83 17.91 5.23
CA PRO A 64 8.49 17.50 4.01
C PRO A 64 9.93 18.01 4.05
N CYS A 65 10.86 17.08 4.14
CA CYS A 65 12.28 17.37 4.22
C CYS A 65 12.93 16.94 2.90
N VAL A 66 13.95 17.68 2.48
CA VAL A 66 14.77 17.27 1.34
C VAL A 66 15.81 16.30 1.88
N ALA A 67 15.80 15.07 1.36
CA ALA A 67 16.77 14.05 1.74
C ALA A 67 18.21 14.56 1.53
N PRO A 68 19.11 14.47 2.54
CA PRO A 68 20.49 14.91 2.39
C PRO A 68 21.20 14.16 1.24
N PRO A 69 22.16 14.78 0.53
CA PRO A 69 22.87 14.14 -0.59
C PRO A 69 23.49 12.78 -0.23
N ALA A 70 24.00 12.64 1.01
CA ALA A 70 24.52 11.37 1.53
C ALA A 70 23.44 10.29 1.64
N ALA A 71 22.25 10.63 2.13
CA ALA A 71 21.11 9.70 2.20
C ALA A 71 20.63 9.28 0.80
N VAL A 72 20.62 10.21 -0.16
CA VAL A 72 20.28 9.93 -1.55
C VAL A 72 21.29 8.97 -2.18
N ALA A 73 22.59 9.22 -2.00
CA ALA A 73 23.65 8.34 -2.51
C ALA A 73 23.59 6.94 -1.87
N PHE A 74 23.39 6.89 -0.55
CA PHE A 74 23.20 5.65 0.20
C PHE A 74 21.99 4.84 -0.29
N LEU A 75 20.85 5.51 -0.53
CA LEU A 75 19.66 4.86 -1.06
C LEU A 75 19.89 4.30 -2.47
N ARG A 76 20.54 5.05 -3.37
CA ARG A 76 20.87 4.55 -4.72
C ARG A 76 21.74 3.31 -4.68
N ALA A 77 22.79 3.33 -3.87
CA ALA A 77 23.68 2.18 -3.69
C ALA A 77 22.93 0.97 -3.12
N SER A 78 22.08 1.20 -2.12
CA SER A 78 21.29 0.15 -1.48
C SER A 78 20.25 -0.44 -2.44
N CYS A 79 19.51 0.40 -3.18
CA CYS A 79 18.53 -0.08 -4.15
C CYS A 79 19.17 -0.81 -5.34
N ALA A 80 20.43 -0.52 -5.70
CA ALA A 80 21.12 -1.18 -6.80
C ALA A 80 21.33 -2.69 -6.59
N SER A 81 21.39 -3.15 -5.34
CA SER A 81 21.49 -4.57 -4.99
C SER A 81 20.13 -5.28 -4.91
N THR A 82 19.03 -4.56 -5.08
CA THR A 82 17.67 -5.14 -5.06
C THR A 82 17.23 -5.59 -6.47
N LEU A 83 16.28 -6.52 -6.54
CA LEU A 83 15.64 -6.93 -7.80
C LEU A 83 14.78 -5.81 -8.40
N TYR A 84 14.21 -4.94 -7.57
CA TYR A 84 13.24 -3.90 -7.95
C TYR A 84 13.83 -2.50 -7.77
N ARG A 85 14.94 -2.22 -8.46
CA ARG A 85 15.78 -1.02 -8.24
C ARG A 85 15.01 0.31 -8.31
N LEU A 86 14.19 0.49 -9.35
CA LEU A 86 13.41 1.72 -9.55
C LEU A 86 12.29 1.85 -8.50
N THR A 87 11.50 0.78 -8.32
CA THR A 87 10.45 0.71 -7.30
C THR A 87 11.00 1.00 -5.90
N CYS A 88 12.18 0.47 -5.59
CA CYS A 88 12.89 0.71 -4.35
C CYS A 88 13.22 2.19 -4.13
N TYR A 89 13.83 2.84 -5.12
CA TYR A 89 14.23 4.24 -5.00
C TYR A 89 13.02 5.15 -4.86
N ASP A 90 12.02 5.00 -5.73
CA ASP A 90 10.83 5.86 -5.76
C ASP A 90 10.00 5.75 -4.48
N ALA A 91 9.89 4.55 -3.93
CA ALA A 91 9.11 4.33 -2.71
C ALA A 91 9.80 4.83 -1.44
N LEU A 92 11.13 4.87 -1.41
CA LEU A 92 11.89 5.17 -0.20
C LEU A 92 12.47 6.57 -0.16
N ILE A 93 12.68 7.24 -1.30
CA ILE A 93 13.21 8.60 -1.33
C ILE A 93 12.41 9.60 -0.45
N PRO A 94 11.07 9.51 -0.30
CA PRO A 94 10.33 10.39 0.61
C PRO A 94 10.70 10.20 2.09
N SER A 95 11.25 9.03 2.45
CA SER A 95 11.70 8.71 3.81
C SER A 95 13.19 9.02 4.04
N GLY A 96 13.85 9.69 3.09
CA GLY A 96 15.30 9.93 3.09
C GLY A 96 15.87 10.53 4.37
N CYS A 97 15.17 11.48 4.99
CA CYS A 97 15.65 12.09 6.23
C CYS A 97 15.44 11.20 7.46
N ALA A 98 14.50 10.25 7.40
CA ALA A 98 14.23 9.34 8.50
C ALA A 98 15.33 8.28 8.61
N PHE A 99 15.76 7.70 7.49
CA PHE A 99 16.79 6.65 7.51
C PHE A 99 18.23 7.17 7.42
N GLN A 100 18.46 8.37 6.87
CA GLN A 100 19.80 8.94 6.66
C GLN A 100 20.73 7.95 5.93
N THR A 101 21.74 7.40 6.60
CA THR A 101 22.63 6.36 6.07
C THR A 101 22.62 5.09 6.92
N SER A 102 21.57 4.87 7.73
CA SER A 102 21.43 3.69 8.58
C SER A 102 20.72 2.55 7.84
N THR A 103 21.38 1.40 7.73
CA THR A 103 20.82 0.17 7.15
C THR A 103 19.58 -0.31 7.90
N VAL A 104 19.59 -0.25 9.23
CA VAL A 104 18.45 -0.69 10.06
C VAL A 104 17.25 0.23 9.84
N LYS A 105 17.46 1.55 9.82
CA LYS A 105 16.38 2.50 9.56
C LYS A 105 15.86 2.42 8.12
N LEU A 106 16.73 2.14 7.15
CA LEU A 106 16.33 1.90 5.76
C LEU A 106 15.46 0.64 5.63
N ALA A 107 15.88 -0.46 6.26
CA ALA A 107 15.10 -1.69 6.30
C ALA A 107 13.73 -1.46 6.95
N ARG A 108 13.68 -0.68 8.04
CA ARG A 108 12.44 -0.32 8.71
C ARG A 108 11.53 0.51 7.80
N ALA A 109 12.07 1.52 7.13
CA ALA A 109 11.30 2.32 6.18
C ALA A 109 10.71 1.47 5.04
N ALA A 110 11.45 0.47 4.55
CA ALA A 110 10.93 -0.48 3.55
C ALA A 110 9.81 -1.37 4.11
N ALA A 111 9.94 -1.84 5.36
CA ALA A 111 8.87 -2.58 6.03
C ALA A 111 7.61 -1.72 6.26
N ASP A 112 7.77 -0.44 6.61
CA ASP A 112 6.66 0.50 6.79
C ASP A 112 5.94 0.80 5.45
N VAL A 113 6.69 1.01 4.37
CA VAL A 113 6.13 1.16 3.00
C VAL A 113 5.35 -0.09 2.60
N ASN A 114 5.91 -1.28 2.87
CA ASN A 114 5.24 -2.55 2.60
C ASN A 114 3.92 -2.67 3.38
N ALA A 115 3.97 -2.42 4.69
CA ALA A 115 2.80 -2.46 5.56
C ALA A 115 1.69 -1.50 5.09
N ALA A 116 2.06 -0.30 4.63
CA ALA A 116 1.15 0.68 4.08
C ALA A 116 0.52 0.21 2.76
N SER A 117 1.31 -0.38 1.85
CA SER A 117 0.82 -0.95 0.60
C SER A 117 -0.23 -2.05 0.86
N LEU A 118 0.08 -3.00 1.75
CA LEU A 118 -0.82 -4.09 2.13
C LEU A 118 -2.09 -3.60 2.85
N LYS A 119 -1.97 -2.55 3.67
CA LYS A 119 -3.11 -1.90 4.31
C LYS A 119 -4.03 -1.25 3.28
N ASN A 120 -3.46 -0.57 2.28
CA ASN A 120 -4.23 0.05 1.19
C ASN A 120 -4.94 -1.00 0.34
N LEU A 121 -4.26 -2.11 0.03
CA LEU A 121 -4.85 -3.27 -0.65
C LEU A 121 -6.04 -3.84 0.14
N THR A 122 -5.86 -4.01 1.45
CA THR A 122 -6.93 -4.47 2.36
C THR A 122 -8.13 -3.52 2.35
N ALA A 123 -7.88 -2.21 2.43
CA ALA A 123 -8.93 -1.20 2.42
C ALA A 123 -9.69 -1.23 1.09
N ARG A 124 -8.98 -1.35 -0.03
CA ARG A 124 -9.58 -1.45 -1.37
C ARG A 124 -10.43 -2.70 -1.54
N ALA A 125 -9.94 -3.86 -1.09
CA ALA A 125 -10.72 -5.10 -1.13
C ALA A 125 -12.01 -4.98 -0.28
N LYS A 126 -11.93 -4.38 0.91
CA LYS A 126 -13.10 -4.11 1.76
C LYS A 126 -14.10 -3.15 1.12
N GLU A 127 -13.61 -2.10 0.45
CA GLU A 127 -14.44 -1.15 -0.30
C GLU A 127 -15.21 -1.86 -1.43
N LEU A 128 -14.53 -2.72 -2.21
CA LEU A 128 -15.14 -3.50 -3.30
C LEU A 128 -16.23 -4.45 -2.78
N VAL A 129 -16.00 -5.07 -1.62
CA VAL A 129 -17.02 -5.92 -0.96
C VAL A 129 -18.20 -5.10 -0.47
N ALA A 130 -17.96 -3.94 0.14
CA ALA A 130 -19.01 -3.11 0.76
C ALA A 130 -19.94 -2.47 -0.27
N HIS A 131 -19.42 -2.04 -1.41
CA HIS A 131 -20.22 -1.41 -2.47
C HIS A 131 -20.74 -2.40 -3.51
N GLY A 132 -20.21 -3.63 -3.48
CA GLY A 132 -20.34 -4.57 -4.58
C GLY A 132 -19.62 -4.06 -5.83
N VAL A 133 -19.39 -4.97 -6.77
CA VAL A 133 -18.87 -4.59 -8.09
C VAL A 133 -19.97 -4.87 -9.11
N PRO A 134 -20.53 -3.84 -9.78
CA PRO A 134 -21.59 -4.03 -10.75
C PRO A 134 -21.19 -5.05 -11.82
N GLY A 135 -22.01 -6.08 -12.02
CA GLY A 135 -21.79 -7.12 -13.03
C GLY A 135 -20.85 -8.26 -12.61
N GLU A 136 -20.36 -8.28 -11.37
CA GLU A 136 -19.53 -9.37 -10.86
C GLU A 136 -20.35 -10.47 -10.18
N ALA A 137 -19.94 -11.72 -10.38
CA ALA A 137 -20.61 -12.89 -9.83
C ALA A 137 -20.49 -12.95 -8.30
N PRO A 138 -21.51 -13.37 -7.53
CA PRO A 138 -21.43 -13.44 -6.06
C PRO A 138 -20.22 -14.21 -5.51
N ALA A 139 -19.73 -15.22 -6.24
CA ALA A 139 -18.55 -16.01 -5.88
C ALA A 139 -17.29 -15.14 -5.72
N ILE A 140 -17.11 -14.11 -6.55
CA ILE A 140 -15.91 -13.26 -6.46
C ILE A 140 -15.88 -12.42 -5.18
N ALA A 141 -17.04 -12.10 -4.61
CA ALA A 141 -17.10 -11.36 -3.35
C ALA A 141 -16.55 -12.17 -2.18
N ALA A 142 -16.63 -13.51 -2.23
CA ALA A 142 -15.99 -14.38 -1.25
C ALA A 142 -14.47 -14.33 -1.39
N GLU A 143 -13.95 -14.53 -2.61
CA GLU A 143 -12.51 -14.46 -2.88
C GLU A 143 -11.90 -13.10 -2.54
N ILE A 144 -12.62 -12.00 -2.81
CA ILE A 144 -12.17 -10.65 -2.43
C ILE A 144 -12.11 -10.49 -0.90
N ARG A 145 -13.05 -11.08 -0.15
CA ARG A 145 -13.00 -11.07 1.33
C ARG A 145 -11.81 -11.88 1.85
N ASP A 146 -11.53 -13.03 1.25
CA ASP A 146 -10.41 -13.87 1.63
C ASP A 146 -9.08 -13.20 1.32
N CYS A 147 -8.97 -12.56 0.16
CA CYS A 147 -7.83 -11.70 -0.14
C CYS A 147 -7.71 -10.52 0.84
N ALA A 148 -8.81 -9.86 1.23
CA ALA A 148 -8.77 -8.78 2.21
C ALA A 148 -8.23 -9.26 3.56
N SER A 149 -8.64 -10.46 4.00
CA SER A 149 -8.13 -11.10 5.22
C SER A 149 -6.64 -11.40 5.12
N ALA A 150 -6.21 -12.07 4.05
CA ALA A 150 -4.81 -12.43 3.84
C ALA A 150 -3.91 -11.18 3.74
N SER A 151 -4.34 -10.16 3.01
CA SER A 151 -3.63 -8.87 2.89
C SER A 151 -3.52 -8.14 4.23
N SER A 152 -4.56 -8.24 5.08
CA SER A 152 -4.55 -7.67 6.43
C SER A 152 -3.51 -8.36 7.31
N SER A 153 -3.45 -9.69 7.27
CA SER A 153 -2.45 -10.48 8.00
C SER A 153 -1.03 -10.19 7.50
N ALA A 154 -0.83 -10.09 6.19
CA ALA A 154 0.44 -9.67 5.60
C ALA A 154 0.87 -8.27 6.09
N SER A 155 -0.07 -7.32 6.16
CA SER A 155 0.20 -5.98 6.70
C SER A 155 0.63 -6.04 8.17
N GLY A 156 0.02 -6.92 8.97
CA GLY A 156 0.45 -7.23 10.34
C GLY A 156 1.91 -7.66 10.39
N HIS A 157 2.27 -8.67 9.60
CA HIS A 157 3.64 -9.18 9.51
C HIS A 157 4.67 -8.13 9.06
N ALA A 158 4.31 -7.27 8.12
CA ALA A 158 5.16 -6.14 7.75
C ALA A 158 5.36 -5.15 8.92
N LYS A 159 4.34 -4.92 9.76
CA LYS A 159 4.47 -4.09 10.97
C LYS A 159 5.27 -4.77 12.08
N GLU A 160 5.08 -6.08 12.28
CA GLU A 160 5.90 -6.85 13.22
C GLU A 160 7.38 -6.79 12.82
N THR A 161 7.67 -6.88 11.52
CA THR A 161 9.01 -6.63 10.96
C THR A 161 9.53 -5.24 11.32
N ALA A 162 8.73 -4.19 11.07
CA ALA A 162 9.11 -2.82 11.40
C ALA A 162 9.34 -2.60 12.90
N ALA A 163 8.59 -3.29 13.76
CA ALA A 163 8.74 -3.24 15.21
C ALA A 163 10.05 -3.90 15.68
N GLU A 164 10.42 -5.06 15.11
CA GLU A 164 11.71 -5.71 15.39
C GLU A 164 12.89 -4.82 14.98
N LEU A 165 12.78 -4.15 13.84
CA LEU A 165 13.80 -3.22 13.35
C LEU A 165 13.86 -1.93 14.17
N ALA A 166 12.72 -1.44 14.68
CA ALA A 166 12.69 -0.31 15.60
C ALA A 166 13.33 -0.66 16.95
N ARG A 167 13.07 -1.88 17.45
CA ARG A 167 13.73 -2.40 18.66
C ARG A 167 15.24 -2.50 18.45
N LEU A 168 15.68 -2.99 17.29
CA LEU A 168 17.10 -3.07 16.94
C LEU A 168 17.76 -1.69 16.87
N ASP A 169 17.11 -0.70 16.24
CA ASP A 169 17.60 0.68 16.15
C ASP A 169 17.70 1.33 17.55
N ALA A 170 16.73 1.09 18.42
CA ALA A 170 16.70 1.61 19.79
C ALA A 170 17.83 1.06 20.68
N MET A 171 18.37 -0.12 20.36
CA MET A 171 19.50 -0.70 21.06
C MET A 171 20.84 -0.05 20.67
N GLY A 172 20.88 0.73 19.58
CA GLY A 172 22.09 1.39 19.07
C GLY A 172 23.24 0.44 18.80
N ASP A 173 24.47 0.95 18.87
CA ASP A 173 25.69 0.14 18.69
C ASP A 173 25.90 -0.92 19.78
N ALA A 174 25.13 -0.85 20.87
CA ALA A 174 25.12 -1.85 21.93
C ALA A 174 24.37 -3.13 21.52
N ALA A 175 23.71 -3.14 20.36
CA ALA A 175 23.01 -4.30 19.82
C ALA A 175 23.94 -5.42 19.31
N LYS A 176 25.08 -5.65 19.95
CA LYS A 176 25.99 -6.73 19.55
C LYS A 176 25.54 -8.07 20.14
N GLY A 177 25.64 -9.13 19.35
CA GLY A 177 25.39 -10.49 19.81
C GLY A 177 23.97 -11.03 19.55
N SER A 178 23.50 -11.87 20.47
CA SER A 178 22.34 -12.76 20.28
C SER A 178 21.02 -12.00 20.03
N GLN A 179 20.83 -10.85 20.66
CA GLN A 179 19.58 -10.09 20.55
C GLN A 179 19.39 -9.45 19.17
N ALA A 180 20.45 -8.93 18.54
CA ALA A 180 20.34 -8.42 17.17
C ALA A 180 20.13 -9.54 16.16
N ARG A 181 20.83 -10.68 16.33
CA ARG A 181 20.57 -11.88 15.53
C ARG A 181 19.11 -12.33 15.64
N TRP A 182 18.55 -12.28 16.84
CA TRP A 182 17.15 -12.64 17.09
C TRP A 182 16.17 -11.67 16.43
N ALA A 183 16.36 -10.35 16.59
CA ALA A 183 15.51 -9.34 15.95
C ALA A 183 15.53 -9.47 14.42
N VAL A 184 16.71 -9.65 13.81
CA VAL A 184 16.85 -9.88 12.37
C VAL A 184 16.21 -11.19 11.93
N SER A 185 16.36 -12.27 12.71
CA SER A 185 15.71 -13.55 12.43
C SER A 185 14.18 -13.43 12.44
N ASN A 186 13.61 -12.77 13.43
CA ASN A 186 12.17 -12.52 13.50
C ASN A 186 11.69 -11.66 12.33
N ALA A 187 12.41 -10.59 12.01
CA ALA A 187 12.09 -9.74 10.85
C ALA A 187 12.02 -10.55 9.55
N LYS A 188 12.94 -11.50 9.33
CA LYS A 188 12.90 -12.41 8.17
C LYS A 188 11.67 -13.32 8.21
N THR A 189 11.39 -13.93 9.37
CA THR A 189 10.22 -14.80 9.55
C THR A 189 8.92 -14.07 9.23
N TRP A 190 8.75 -12.86 9.75
CA TRP A 190 7.56 -12.05 9.49
C TRP A 190 7.45 -11.68 8.01
N LEU A 191 8.52 -11.23 7.35
CA LEU A 191 8.49 -10.96 5.92
C LEU A 191 8.20 -12.21 5.08
N SER A 192 8.71 -13.38 5.44
CA SER A 192 8.36 -14.64 4.79
C SER A 192 6.87 -14.98 4.96
N ALA A 193 6.31 -14.78 6.15
CA ALA A 193 4.88 -14.96 6.40
C ALA A 193 4.02 -13.95 5.60
N ALA A 194 4.48 -12.70 5.46
CA ALA A 194 3.84 -11.71 4.59
C ALA A 194 3.79 -12.20 3.13
N MET A 195 4.90 -12.73 2.60
CA MET A 195 4.94 -13.27 1.23
C MET A 195 3.96 -14.42 1.01
N THR A 196 3.82 -15.31 1.99
CA THR A 196 2.84 -16.42 1.95
C THR A 196 1.42 -15.87 1.92
N ASN A 197 1.08 -14.93 2.80
CA ASN A 197 -0.26 -14.33 2.82
C ASN A 197 -0.57 -13.54 1.54
N GLU A 198 0.40 -12.84 0.96
CA GLU A 198 0.25 -12.21 -0.35
C GLU A 198 0.00 -13.25 -1.46
N ALA A 199 0.68 -14.41 -1.42
CA ALA A 199 0.45 -15.49 -2.38
C ALA A 199 -0.98 -16.04 -2.24
N ASN A 200 -1.42 -16.29 -1.00
CA ASN A 200 -2.77 -16.76 -0.73
C ASN A 200 -3.85 -15.79 -1.23
N CYS A 201 -3.68 -14.46 -1.08
CA CYS A 201 -4.61 -13.50 -1.68
C CYS A 201 -4.63 -13.62 -3.22
N ALA A 202 -3.47 -13.69 -3.87
CA ALA A 202 -3.40 -13.84 -5.33
C ALA A 202 -4.06 -15.14 -5.81
N ASP A 203 -3.85 -16.24 -5.09
CA ASP A 203 -4.41 -17.55 -5.41
C ASP A 203 -5.93 -17.58 -5.25
N ALA A 204 -6.46 -16.98 -4.17
CA ALA A 204 -7.91 -16.82 -3.96
C ALA A 204 -8.55 -16.08 -5.14
N LEU A 205 -8.00 -14.92 -5.52
CA LEU A 205 -8.49 -14.14 -6.65
C LEU A 205 -8.34 -14.87 -7.99
N SER A 206 -7.29 -15.66 -8.17
CA SER A 206 -7.01 -16.40 -9.41
C SER A 206 -7.84 -17.66 -9.58
N SER A 207 -8.29 -18.27 -8.48
CA SER A 207 -9.11 -19.48 -8.48
C SER A 207 -10.47 -19.27 -9.17
N THR A 208 -10.97 -18.04 -9.16
CA THR A 208 -12.33 -17.72 -9.63
C THR A 208 -12.30 -16.54 -10.60
N GLY A 209 -12.34 -16.83 -11.90
CA GLY A 209 -12.68 -15.83 -12.91
C GLY A 209 -11.81 -14.57 -12.93
N ALA A 210 -10.55 -14.61 -12.44
CA ALA A 210 -9.61 -13.47 -12.50
C ALA A 210 -9.44 -12.91 -13.91
N ALA A 211 -9.59 -13.73 -14.95
CA ALA A 211 -9.57 -13.26 -16.34
C ALA A 211 -10.76 -12.33 -16.68
N VAL A 212 -11.86 -12.43 -15.93
CA VAL A 212 -13.14 -11.78 -16.22
C VAL A 212 -13.43 -10.61 -15.28
N SER A 213 -13.09 -10.71 -13.99
CA SER A 213 -13.35 -9.65 -13.00
C SER A 213 -12.34 -8.50 -13.11
N PRO A 214 -12.76 -7.27 -13.42
CA PRO A 214 -11.89 -6.09 -13.32
C PRO A 214 -11.39 -5.84 -11.89
N ALA A 215 -12.22 -6.09 -10.86
CA ALA A 215 -11.84 -5.89 -9.47
C ALA A 215 -10.74 -6.87 -9.02
N ALA A 216 -10.85 -8.15 -9.39
CA ALA A 216 -9.83 -9.15 -9.11
C ALA A 216 -8.50 -8.79 -9.77
N ARG A 217 -8.51 -8.33 -11.03
CA ARG A 217 -7.30 -7.87 -11.73
C ARG A 217 -6.65 -6.67 -11.05
N GLU A 218 -7.46 -5.71 -10.58
CA GLU A 218 -6.97 -4.56 -9.81
C GLU A 218 -6.27 -5.00 -8.53
N LEU A 219 -6.90 -5.89 -7.76
CA LEU A 219 -6.33 -6.41 -6.51
C LEU A 219 -5.08 -7.26 -6.74
N ILE A 220 -5.05 -8.12 -7.76
CA ILE A 220 -3.86 -8.89 -8.13
C ILE A 220 -2.69 -7.95 -8.48
N ALA A 221 -2.93 -6.86 -9.22
CA ALA A 221 -1.90 -5.87 -9.50
C ALA A 221 -1.37 -5.21 -8.21
N GLY A 222 -2.26 -4.94 -7.25
CA GLY A 222 -1.88 -4.46 -5.91
C GLY A 222 -1.03 -5.47 -5.13
N VAL A 223 -1.37 -6.77 -5.19
CA VAL A 223 -0.57 -7.85 -4.58
C VAL A 223 0.82 -7.93 -5.19
N VAL A 224 0.92 -7.83 -6.53
CA VAL A 224 2.22 -7.82 -7.21
C VAL A 224 3.10 -6.68 -6.72
N MET A 225 2.53 -5.48 -6.55
CA MET A 225 3.27 -4.34 -6.00
C MET A 225 3.68 -4.57 -4.53
N ALA A 226 2.79 -5.10 -3.69
CA ALA A 226 3.13 -5.45 -2.31
C ALA A 226 4.28 -6.46 -2.22
N LYS A 227 4.26 -7.52 -3.04
CA LYS A 227 5.34 -8.51 -3.15
C LYS A 227 6.69 -7.87 -3.50
N GLN A 228 6.71 -6.84 -4.35
CA GLN A 228 7.95 -6.09 -4.62
C GLN A 228 8.48 -5.39 -3.37
N TYR A 229 7.60 -4.71 -2.62
CA TYR A 229 8.00 -4.06 -1.37
C TYR A 229 8.46 -5.04 -0.29
N THR A 230 7.79 -6.18 -0.16
CA THR A 230 8.23 -7.28 0.73
C THR A 230 9.63 -7.77 0.36
N SER A 231 9.90 -7.97 -0.94
CA SER A 231 11.22 -8.37 -1.43
C SER A 231 12.30 -7.30 -1.19
N ILE A 232 11.97 -6.02 -1.38
CA ILE A 232 12.87 -4.89 -1.08
C ILE A 232 13.21 -4.86 0.41
N ALA A 233 12.20 -4.97 1.29
CA ALA A 233 12.41 -5.00 2.74
C ALA A 233 13.29 -6.18 3.16
N LEU A 234 13.05 -7.37 2.62
CA LEU A 234 13.84 -8.56 2.90
C LEU A 234 15.30 -8.40 2.45
N SER A 235 15.52 -7.75 1.30
CA SER A 235 16.87 -7.45 0.81
C SER A 235 17.65 -6.61 1.81
N PHE A 236 17.05 -5.59 2.41
CA PHE A 236 17.71 -4.77 3.42
C PHE A 236 17.85 -5.45 4.78
N VAL A 237 16.87 -6.25 5.22
CA VAL A 237 17.02 -7.05 6.44
C VAL A 237 18.20 -8.02 6.31
N ASN A 238 18.44 -8.56 5.11
CA ASN A 238 19.58 -9.44 4.84
C ASN A 238 20.95 -8.75 4.85
N THR A 239 21.01 -7.41 4.77
CA THR A 239 22.28 -6.65 4.81
C THR A 239 22.62 -6.09 6.19
N ILE A 240 21.74 -6.28 7.18
CA ILE A 240 21.99 -5.82 8.55
C ILE A 240 23.12 -6.66 9.17
N PRO A 241 24.22 -6.03 9.64
CA PRO A 241 25.29 -6.76 10.31
C PRO A 241 24.82 -7.27 11.67
N VAL A 242 25.01 -8.57 11.93
CA VAL A 242 24.61 -9.24 13.18
C VAL A 242 25.76 -10.10 13.73
N SER A 243 26.92 -9.48 13.97
CA SER A 243 28.06 -10.10 14.66
C SER A 243 27.88 -10.16 16.18
#